data_AF-A0A392RBG9-F1
#
_entry.id   AF-A0A392RBG9-F1
#
_cell.length_a   1.000
_cell.length_b   1.000
_cell.length_c   1.000
_cell.angle_alpha   90.00
_cell.angle_beta   90.00
_cell.angle_gamma   90.00
#
_symmetry.space_group_name_H-M   'P 1'
#
loop_
_entity.id
_entity.type
_entity.pdbx_description
1 polymer ?
#
loop_
_entity_poly.entity_id
_entity_poly.type
_entity_poly.pdbx_seq_one_letter_code
_entity_poly.pdbx_strand_id
1 'polypeptide(L)' 'MRAQDEQRAAAFASAAAGGVSPVFTYGELGLYDSPGDFQNFMDPPASD' A
#
# COMPACT_ATOMS: atom_id res chain seq x y z
N MET A 1 5.86 25.18 5.29
CA MET A 1 5.28 23.96 4.69
C MET A 1 6.25 23.32 3.69
N ARG A 2 6.76 24.02 2.67
CA ARG A 2 7.65 23.44 1.62
C ARG A 2 8.91 22.71 2.12
N ALA A 3 9.66 23.31 3.05
CA ALA A 3 10.90 22.71 3.55
C ALA A 3 10.69 21.36 4.25
N GLN A 4 9.54 21.16 4.89
CA GLN A 4 9.20 19.91 5.56
C GLN A 4 8.84 18.81 4.56
N ASP A 5 8.14 19.16 3.49
CA ASP A 5 7.84 18.25 2.39
C ASP A 5 9.12 17.79 1.67
N GLU A 6 10.07 18.69 1.47
CA GLU A 6 11.39 18.39 0.89
C GLU A 6 12.20 17.45 1.81
N GLN A 7 12.21 17.70 3.12
CA GLN A 7 12.83 16.79 4.10
C GLN A 7 12.16 15.41 4.12
N ARG A 8 10.83 15.34 3.99
CA ARG A 8 10.08 14.08 3.94
C ARG A 8 10.43 13.30 2.67
N ALA A 9 10.42 13.95 1.51
CA ALA A 9 10.80 13.33 0.24
C ALA A 9 12.24 12.81 0.25
N ALA A 10 13.18 13.58 0.80
CA ALA A 10 14.58 13.17 0.94
C ALA A 10 14.75 11.96 1.88
N ALA A 11 14.00 11.91 2.98
CA ALA A 11 14.01 10.76 3.90
C ALA A 11 13.44 9.49 3.24
N PHE A 12 12.33 9.60 2.49
CA PHE A 12 11.76 8.48 1.72
C PHE A 12 12.72 7.98 0.64
N ALA A 13 13.35 8.89 -0.12
CA ALA A 13 14.34 8.53 -1.13
C ALA A 13 15.57 7.84 -0.52
N SER A 14 16.03 8.30 0.64
CA SER A 14 17.13 7.66 1.37
C SER A 14 16.77 6.27 1.91
N ALA A 15 15.51 6.06 2.31
CA ALA A 15 15.02 4.74 2.76
C ALA A 15 14.97 3.71 1.60
N ALA A 16 14.73 4.17 0.37
CA ALA A 16 14.77 3.32 -0.82
C ALA A 16 16.20 2.99 -1.30
N ALA A 17 17.18 3.86 -0.99
CA ALA A 17 18.56 3.73 -1.48
C ALA A 17 19.52 3.02 -0.50
N GLY A 18 19.22 3.01 0.80
CA GLY A 18 20.18 2.65 1.86
C GLY A 18 20.06 1.25 2.47
N GLY A 19 19.08 0.45 2.08
CA GLY A 19 18.88 -0.89 2.64
C GLY A 19 18.18 -1.76 1.63
N VAL A 20 18.57 -3.04 1.58
CA VAL A 20 17.94 -4.09 0.78
C VAL A 20 16.42 -3.89 0.81
N SER A 21 15.87 -3.29 -0.25
CA SER A 21 14.43 -3.06 -0.34
C SER A 21 13.80 -4.43 -0.39
N PRO A 22 12.95 -4.80 0.58
CA PRO A 22 12.34 -6.12 0.57
C PRO A 22 11.46 -6.20 -0.67
N VAL A 23 11.84 -7.09 -1.59
CA VAL A 23 11.09 -7.36 -2.81
C VAL A 23 10.00 -8.35 -2.44
N PHE A 24 8.77 -7.85 -2.30
CA PHE A 24 7.60 -8.69 -2.14
C PHE A 24 6.97 -8.94 -3.51
N THR A 25 6.58 -10.18 -3.79
CA THR A 25 5.74 -10.47 -4.95
C THR A 25 4.29 -10.09 -4.63
N TYR A 26 3.48 -9.78 -5.65
CA TYR A 26 2.05 -9.51 -5.47
C TYR A 26 1.32 -10.66 -4.74
N GLY A 27 1.82 -11.89 -4.83
CA GLY A 27 1.32 -13.09 -4.12
C GLY A 27 1.59 -13.06 -2.63
N GLU A 28 2.79 -12.61 -2.25
CA GLU A 28 3.19 -12.51 -0.85
C GLU A 28 2.45 -11.37 -0.12
N LEU A 29 2.01 -10.35 -0.87
CA LEU A 29 1.21 -9.24 -0.36
C LEU A 29 -0.29 -9.58 -0.23
N GLY A 30 -0.70 -10.79 -0.58
CA GLY A 30 -2.13 -11.18 -0.58
C GLY A 30 -2.98 -10.42 -1.60
N LEU A 31 -2.37 -9.76 -2.59
CA LEU A 31 -3.06 -8.95 -3.60
C LEU A 31 -3.68 -9.78 -4.73
N TYR A 32 -3.43 -11.09 -4.73
CA TYR A 32 -4.14 -12.06 -5.57
C TYR A 32 -5.35 -12.67 -4.89
N ASP A 33 -5.64 -12.30 -3.63
CA ASP A 33 -6.93 -12.66 -3.06
C ASP A 33 -8.03 -12.06 -3.93
N SER A 34 -9.03 -12.86 -4.27
CA SER A 34 -9.92 -12.57 -5.38
C SER A 34 -10.61 -11.22 -5.13
N PRO A 35 -10.78 -10.34 -6.14
CA PRO A 35 -11.39 -9.03 -5.95
C PRO A 35 -12.85 -9.07 -5.44
N GLY A 36 -13.41 -10.27 -5.21
CA GLY A 36 -14.72 -10.51 -4.62
C GLY A 36 -14.71 -11.06 -3.18
N ASP A 37 -13.56 -11.39 -2.58
CA ASP A 37 -13.48 -11.85 -1.18
C ASP A 37 -13.47 -10.68 -0.18
N PHE A 38 -13.29 -9.46 -0.67
CA PHE A 38 -13.44 -8.25 0.11
C PHE A 38 -14.92 -7.88 0.20
N GLN A 39 -15.52 -8.07 1.37
CA GLN A 39 -16.82 -7.48 1.67
C GLN A 39 -16.70 -5.96 1.58
N ASN A 40 -17.20 -5.39 0.47
CA ASN A 40 -17.24 -3.96 0.30
C ASN A 40 -18.16 -3.37 1.39
N PHE A 41 -17.59 -2.57 2.28
CA PHE A 41 -18.34 -1.97 3.41
C PHE A 41 -19.48 -1.04 2.95
N MET A 42 -19.47 -0.58 1.69
CA MET A 42 -20.53 0.21 1.08
C MET A 42 -21.53 -0.64 0.29
N ASP A 43 -21.33 -1.96 0.16
CA ASP A 43 -22.33 -2.84 -0.43
C ASP A 43 -23.52 -2.94 0.53
N PRO A 44 -24.72 -2.51 0.10
CA PRO A 44 -25.90 -2.67 0.93
C PRO A 44 -26.14 -4.18 1.15
N PRO A 45 -26.62 -4.60 2.33
CA PRO A 45 -26.94 -6.00 2.56
C PRO A 45 -27.88 -6.50 1.46
N ALA A 46 -27.55 -7.66 0.89
CA ALA A 46 -28.42 -8.34 -0.07
C ALA A 46 -29.82 -8.42 0.54
N SER A 47 -30.79 -7.77 -0.11
CA SER A 47 -32.18 -7.77 0.34
C SER A 47 -32.78 -9.16 0.08
N ASP A 48 -33.43 -9.75 1.09
CA ASP A 48 -34.20 -11.00 1.01
C ASP A 48 -35.46 -10.83 0.14
#